data_AF-A0AAN6DD93-F1
#
_entry.id   AF-A0AAN6DD93-F1
#
_cell.length_a   1.000
_cell.length_b   1.000
_cell.length_c   1.000
_cell.angle_alpha   90.00
_cell.angle_beta   90.00
_cell.angle_gamma   90.00
#
_symmetry.space_group_name_H-M   'P 1'
#
loop_
_entity.id
_entity.type
_entity.pdbx_description
1 polymer ?
#
loop_
_entity_poly.entity_id
_entity_poly.type
_entity_poly.pdbx_seq_one_letter_code
_entity_poly.pdbx_strand_id
1 'polypeptide(L)'
;MTSSSDLQQQDLVVFEDRSILPKSDPDHNYCTLVLYKASTRPTWLNVALVENSLFGTCYVNKTPISDRSTAPVVFASLSVDEATYRKQLARLKGDLAGFKYVDLFNSYQDWYTKISLEVDRQSKLDKPNVFIENPEFLLFLTDITVDKLLAQLRKLNTKCNLYLISSSDESLMEYSDSPDDLATVHATFLTKLAHRTSLILSLRPLRTGRAEDVTGELTIGRGLIGSPKKIVEREYLYLINKEGTVKLFYR
;
A
#
# COMPACT_ATOMS: atom_id res chain seq x y z
N MET A 1 11.91 -19.24 24.42
CA MET A 1 11.57 -18.33 23.31
C MET A 1 12.37 -18.79 22.12
N THR A 2 11.71 -19.29 21.08
CA THR A 2 12.34 -19.71 19.83
C THR A 2 12.80 -18.47 19.08
N SER A 3 14.07 -18.42 18.69
CA SER A 3 14.62 -17.30 17.90
C SER A 3 13.98 -17.33 16.51
N SER A 4 13.75 -16.16 15.89
CA SER A 4 13.21 -16.10 14.52
C SER A 4 14.12 -16.76 13.47
N SER A 5 15.38 -17.07 13.81
CA SER A 5 16.28 -17.89 12.97
C SER A 5 15.76 -19.31 12.74
N ASP A 6 14.96 -19.85 13.67
CA ASP A 6 14.44 -21.21 13.63
C ASP A 6 13.02 -21.28 13.00
N LEU A 7 12.41 -20.13 12.72
CA LEU A 7 11.08 -20.05 12.12
C LEU A 7 11.14 -20.28 10.61
N GLN A 8 10.23 -21.12 10.11
CA GLN A 8 10.11 -21.36 8.68
C GLN A 8 9.62 -20.08 7.97
N GLN A 9 10.45 -19.55 7.06
CA GLN A 9 10.08 -18.42 6.21
C GLN A 9 8.83 -18.73 5.39
N GLN A 10 7.93 -17.77 5.31
CA GLN A 10 6.66 -17.83 4.59
C GLN A 10 6.66 -16.88 3.39
N ASP A 11 5.89 -17.23 2.37
CA ASP A 11 5.55 -16.34 1.26
C ASP A 11 4.39 -15.43 1.65
N LEU A 12 4.41 -14.19 1.15
CA LEU A 12 3.27 -13.30 1.19
C LEU A 12 2.16 -13.84 0.28
N VAL A 13 1.01 -14.11 0.87
CA VAL A 13 -0.22 -14.55 0.19
C VAL A 13 -1.37 -13.69 0.69
N VAL A 14 -2.13 -13.10 -0.25
CA VAL A 14 -3.27 -12.21 0.05
C VAL A 14 -4.60 -12.87 -0.34
N PHE A 15 -4.64 -13.58 -1.47
CA PHE A 15 -5.84 -14.23 -1.99
C PHE A 15 -5.75 -15.76 -1.94
N GLU A 16 -6.90 -16.43 -2.01
CA GLU A 16 -6.99 -17.91 -1.94
C GLU A 16 -6.23 -18.62 -3.09
N ASP A 17 -6.14 -17.98 -4.26
CA ASP A 17 -5.35 -18.43 -5.41
C ASP A 17 -3.83 -18.23 -5.25
N ARG A 18 -3.38 -17.86 -4.04
CA ARG A 18 -1.99 -17.56 -3.67
C ARG A 18 -1.40 -16.30 -4.33
N SER A 19 -2.22 -15.50 -5.01
CA SER A 19 -1.79 -14.20 -5.53
C SER A 19 -1.64 -13.16 -4.41
N ILE A 20 -0.78 -12.16 -4.66
CA ILE A 20 -0.57 -11.01 -3.77
C ILE A 20 -1.48 -9.85 -4.22
N LEU A 21 -1.47 -9.57 -5.52
CA LEU A 21 -2.35 -8.59 -6.15
C LEU A 21 -3.43 -9.32 -6.96
N PRO A 22 -4.66 -8.80 -6.96
CA PRO A 22 -5.69 -9.36 -7.82
C PRO A 22 -5.33 -9.10 -9.28
N LYS A 23 -5.77 -10.00 -10.16
CA LYS A 23 -5.66 -9.79 -11.61
C LYS A 23 -6.50 -8.58 -12.01
N SER A 24 -6.11 -7.96 -13.12
CA SER A 24 -6.95 -6.97 -13.80
C SER A 24 -8.31 -7.60 -14.10
N ASP A 25 -9.37 -7.01 -13.56
CA ASP A 25 -10.77 -7.39 -13.76
C ASP A 25 -11.49 -6.19 -14.40
N PRO A 26 -12.10 -6.32 -15.60
CA PRO A 26 -12.80 -5.22 -16.24
C PRO A 26 -13.98 -4.69 -15.40
N ASP A 27 -14.62 -5.56 -14.64
CA ASP A 27 -15.88 -5.26 -13.94
C ASP A 27 -15.66 -4.88 -12.48
N HIS A 28 -14.46 -5.12 -11.94
CA HIS A 28 -14.15 -4.83 -10.55
C HIS A 28 -12.82 -4.09 -10.36
N ASN A 29 -12.87 -2.99 -9.60
CA ASN A 29 -11.69 -2.26 -9.17
C ASN A 29 -11.48 -2.46 -7.66
N TYR A 30 -10.28 -2.90 -7.28
CA TYR A 30 -9.93 -3.07 -5.87
C TYR A 30 -9.52 -1.73 -5.27
N CYS A 31 -9.90 -1.49 -4.02
CA CYS A 31 -9.42 -0.38 -3.20
C CYS A 31 -8.78 -0.97 -1.95
N THR A 32 -7.45 -0.95 -1.91
CA THR A 32 -6.63 -1.49 -0.84
C THR A 32 -6.15 -0.35 0.04
N LEU A 33 -6.33 -0.49 1.35
CA LEU A 33 -5.77 0.43 2.35
C LEU A 33 -4.55 -0.21 3.01
N VAL A 34 -3.39 0.43 2.89
CA VAL A 34 -2.16 0.05 3.57
C VAL A 34 -1.96 1.00 4.75
N LEU A 35 -2.13 0.48 5.96
CA LEU A 35 -1.91 1.21 7.20
C LEU A 35 -0.54 0.91 7.75
N TYR A 36 0.13 1.94 8.27
CA TYR A 36 1.42 1.78 8.93
C TYR A 36 1.55 2.74 10.10
N LYS A 37 2.43 2.43 11.05
CA LYS A 37 2.88 3.39 12.07
C LYS A 37 4.23 3.98 11.73
N ALA A 38 4.57 5.14 12.29
CA ALA A 38 5.86 5.80 12.06
C ALA A 38 7.08 4.88 12.26
N SER A 39 7.01 3.95 13.22
CA SER A 39 8.05 2.96 13.52
C SER A 39 8.12 1.78 12.54
N THR A 40 7.11 1.59 11.70
CA THR A 40 6.97 0.46 10.77
C THR A 40 6.64 0.94 9.36
N ARG A 41 7.48 1.81 8.80
CA ARG A 41 7.28 2.38 7.47
C ARG A 41 7.08 1.31 6.38
N PRO A 42 6.16 1.53 5.43
CA PRO A 42 5.71 0.52 4.49
C PRO A 42 6.60 0.40 3.25
N THR A 43 7.72 1.11 3.16
CA THR A 43 8.56 1.19 1.94
C THR A 43 8.90 -0.20 1.39
N TRP A 44 9.25 -1.16 2.26
CA TRP A 44 9.57 -2.52 1.83
C TRP A 44 8.38 -3.25 1.20
N LEU A 45 7.17 -3.04 1.75
CA LEU A 45 5.93 -3.63 1.29
C LEU A 45 5.49 -2.95 -0.01
N ASN A 46 5.56 -1.61 -0.07
CA ASN A 46 5.30 -0.84 -1.28
C ASN A 46 6.17 -1.36 -2.44
N VAL A 47 7.47 -1.54 -2.22
CA VAL A 47 8.39 -2.09 -3.23
C VAL A 47 8.01 -3.52 -3.62
N ALA A 48 7.62 -4.38 -2.67
CA ALA A 48 7.20 -5.75 -2.96
C ALA A 48 5.89 -5.80 -3.78
N LEU A 49 4.92 -4.93 -3.49
CA LEU A 49 3.67 -4.82 -4.25
C LEU A 49 3.92 -4.25 -5.64
N VAL A 50 4.76 -3.23 -5.78
CA VAL A 50 5.17 -2.68 -7.09
C VAL A 50 5.88 -3.74 -7.92
N GLU A 51 6.81 -4.50 -7.34
CA GLU A 51 7.47 -5.60 -8.03
C GLU A 51 6.49 -6.68 -8.48
N ASN A 52 5.56 -7.07 -7.59
CA ASN A 52 4.52 -8.05 -7.95
C ASN A 52 3.64 -7.55 -9.09
N SER A 53 3.30 -6.27 -9.10
CA SER A 53 2.55 -5.66 -10.20
C SER A 53 3.34 -5.71 -11.51
N LEU A 54 4.63 -5.39 -11.49
CA LEU A 54 5.41 -5.28 -12.73
C LEU A 54 5.82 -6.65 -13.30
N PHE A 55 6.14 -7.61 -12.42
CA PHE A 55 6.80 -8.86 -12.82
C PHE A 55 6.01 -10.13 -12.45
N GLY A 56 4.89 -9.98 -11.73
CA GLY A 56 4.09 -11.11 -11.23
C GLY A 56 4.77 -11.89 -10.10
N THR A 57 5.89 -11.39 -9.57
CA THR A 57 6.68 -11.99 -8.47
C THR A 57 7.15 -10.89 -7.53
N CYS A 58 7.47 -11.20 -6.28
CA CYS A 58 8.13 -10.25 -5.39
C CYS A 58 9.30 -10.88 -4.64
N TYR A 59 10.30 -10.08 -4.28
CA TYR A 59 11.54 -10.48 -3.62
C TYR A 59 11.31 -11.10 -2.22
N VAL A 60 10.14 -10.85 -1.64
CA VAL A 60 9.73 -11.42 -0.34
C VAL A 60 9.33 -12.90 -0.50
N ASN A 61 8.83 -13.29 -1.67
CA ASN A 61 8.39 -14.65 -1.95
C ASN A 61 9.53 -15.47 -2.58
N LYS A 62 9.71 -16.69 -2.09
CA LYS A 62 10.69 -17.65 -2.64
C LYS A 62 10.04 -18.62 -3.62
N THR A 63 8.77 -18.95 -3.42
CA THR A 63 8.08 -19.88 -4.30
C THR A 63 7.65 -19.17 -5.58
N PRO A 64 8.02 -19.69 -6.77
CA PRO A 64 7.55 -19.14 -8.02
C PRO A 64 6.03 -19.31 -8.12
N ILE A 65 5.34 -18.22 -8.43
CA ILE A 65 3.91 -18.24 -8.72
C ILE A 65 3.75 -18.65 -10.19
N SER A 66 2.95 -19.69 -10.44
CA SER A 66 2.70 -20.24 -11.78
C SER A 66 1.88 -19.31 -12.66
N ASP A 67 0.98 -18.54 -12.06
CA ASP A 67 0.07 -17.63 -12.75
C ASP A 67 0.47 -16.18 -12.46
N ARG A 68 1.34 -15.64 -13.32
CA ARG A 68 1.88 -14.29 -13.18
C ARG A 68 0.91 -13.30 -13.84
N SER A 69 0.34 -12.43 -13.03
CA SER A 69 -0.38 -11.27 -13.52
C SER A 69 0.52 -10.05 -13.41
N THR A 70 0.63 -9.29 -14.50
CA THR A 70 1.38 -8.04 -14.53
C THR A 70 0.47 -6.89 -14.89
N ALA A 71 0.72 -5.71 -14.34
CA ALA A 71 0.01 -4.48 -14.63
C ALA A 71 0.97 -3.29 -14.50
N PRO A 72 0.80 -2.24 -15.32
CA PRO A 72 1.57 -1.00 -15.18
C PRO A 72 1.29 -0.35 -13.82
N VAL A 73 2.29 0.37 -13.32
CA VAL A 73 2.25 1.00 -12.00
C VAL A 73 2.33 2.50 -12.13
N VAL A 74 1.40 3.19 -11.49
CA VAL A 74 1.49 4.63 -11.21
C VAL A 74 1.68 4.79 -9.71
N PHE A 75 2.82 5.33 -9.30
CA PHE A 75 3.13 5.55 -7.89
C PHE A 75 3.22 7.05 -7.61
N ALA A 76 2.46 7.53 -6.64
CA ALA A 76 2.47 8.91 -6.19
C ALA A 76 2.71 8.94 -4.68
N SER A 77 3.52 9.87 -4.20
CA SER A 77 3.76 10.06 -2.76
C SER A 77 3.81 11.53 -2.41
N LEU A 78 3.19 11.89 -1.28
CA LEU A 78 3.29 13.21 -0.66
C LEU A 78 4.36 13.26 0.45
N SER A 79 4.99 12.15 0.79
CA SER A 79 5.93 12.07 1.93
C SER A 79 7.34 11.60 1.55
N VAL A 80 7.50 11.03 0.36
CA VAL A 80 8.76 10.46 -0.13
C VAL A 80 9.02 10.96 -1.55
N ASP A 81 10.29 11.13 -1.91
CA ASP A 81 10.69 11.54 -3.25
C ASP A 81 10.90 10.35 -4.20
N GLU A 82 10.95 10.65 -5.50
CA GLU A 82 11.16 9.65 -6.54
C GLU A 82 12.52 8.92 -6.39
N ALA A 83 13.56 9.65 -5.99
CA ALA A 83 14.91 9.11 -5.87
C ALA A 83 14.99 7.97 -4.85
N THR A 84 14.26 8.09 -3.73
CA THR A 84 14.18 7.03 -2.72
C THR A 84 13.59 5.75 -3.30
N TYR A 85 12.45 5.82 -3.99
CA TYR A 85 11.84 4.62 -4.59
C TYR A 85 12.68 4.06 -5.74
N ARG A 86 13.23 4.90 -6.61
CA ARG A 86 14.12 4.44 -7.69
C ARG A 86 15.33 3.70 -7.17
N LYS A 87 15.94 4.15 -6.07
CA LYS A 87 17.07 3.46 -5.42
C LYS A 87 16.68 2.08 -4.90
N GLN A 88 15.48 1.91 -4.36
CA GLN A 88 15.00 0.61 -3.89
C GLN A 88 14.62 -0.31 -5.07
N LEU A 89 13.92 0.21 -6.06
CA LEU A 89 13.50 -0.53 -7.25
C LEU A 89 14.69 -0.96 -8.14
N ALA A 90 15.78 -0.19 -8.15
CA ALA A 90 17.00 -0.54 -8.87
C ALA A 90 17.67 -1.84 -8.35
N ARG A 91 17.30 -2.31 -7.16
CA ARG A 91 17.77 -3.58 -6.59
C ARG A 91 17.00 -4.78 -7.15
N LEU A 92 15.88 -4.54 -7.81
CA LEU A 92 15.02 -5.58 -8.38
C LEU A 92 15.57 -6.06 -9.72
N LYS A 93 15.30 -7.31 -10.05
CA LYS A 93 15.68 -7.91 -11.34
C LYS A 93 14.54 -7.74 -12.34
N GLY A 94 14.59 -6.67 -13.14
CA GLY A 94 13.60 -6.45 -14.19
C GLY A 94 13.64 -5.05 -14.78
N ASP A 95 12.94 -4.86 -15.90
CA ASP A 95 12.77 -3.54 -16.52
C ASP A 95 11.65 -2.74 -15.84
N LEU A 96 11.93 -1.48 -15.52
CA LEU A 96 10.98 -0.57 -14.87
C LEU A 96 10.18 0.27 -15.89
N ALA A 97 10.15 -0.10 -17.18
CA ALA A 97 9.40 0.63 -18.20
C ALA A 97 7.91 0.86 -17.85
N GLY A 98 7.27 -0.12 -17.20
CA GLY A 98 5.88 -0.06 -16.73
C GLY A 98 5.68 0.75 -15.44
N PHE A 99 6.75 1.19 -14.78
CA PHE A 99 6.69 1.99 -13.56
C PHE A 99 6.76 3.49 -13.87
N LYS A 100 5.78 4.25 -13.37
CA LYS A 100 5.79 5.71 -13.44
C LYS A 100 5.56 6.32 -12.08
N TYR A 101 6.40 7.30 -11.78
CA TYR A 101 6.32 8.08 -10.57
C TYR A 101 5.66 9.42 -10.86
N VAL A 102 4.69 9.81 -10.04
CA VAL A 102 4.06 11.13 -10.09
C VAL A 102 4.50 11.88 -8.83
N ASP A 103 5.35 12.89 -9.01
CA ASP A 103 5.87 13.68 -7.89
C ASP A 103 4.78 14.58 -7.31
N LEU A 104 4.29 14.22 -6.13
CA LEU A 104 3.43 15.05 -5.30
C LEU A 104 4.15 15.60 -4.06
N PHE A 105 5.38 15.17 -3.79
CA PHE A 105 6.18 15.67 -2.68
C PHE A 105 6.59 17.13 -2.93
N ASN A 106 7.05 17.43 -4.14
CA ASN A 106 7.40 18.81 -4.53
C ASN A 106 6.28 19.53 -5.27
N SER A 107 5.28 18.81 -5.80
CA SER A 107 4.27 19.40 -6.68
C SER A 107 2.88 18.77 -6.46
N TYR A 108 2.30 19.02 -5.29
CA TYR A 108 0.98 18.50 -4.90
C TYR A 108 -0.19 19.25 -5.54
N GLN A 109 0.01 20.45 -6.08
CA GLN A 109 -1.04 21.18 -6.80
C GLN A 109 -1.50 20.35 -8.00
N ASP A 110 -2.81 20.36 -8.27
CA ASP A 110 -3.44 19.58 -9.34
C ASP A 110 -3.15 18.07 -9.28
N TRP A 111 -2.89 17.52 -8.08
CA TRP A 111 -2.56 16.11 -7.86
C TRP A 111 -3.48 15.16 -8.64
N TYR A 112 -4.79 15.42 -8.61
CA TYR A 112 -5.81 14.58 -9.22
C TYR A 112 -5.64 14.54 -10.75
N THR A 113 -5.37 15.69 -11.36
CA THR A 113 -5.14 15.80 -12.81
C THR A 113 -3.86 15.07 -13.19
N LYS A 114 -2.77 15.26 -12.44
CA LYS A 114 -1.48 14.59 -12.70
C LYS A 114 -1.60 13.07 -12.67
N ILE A 115 -2.21 12.52 -11.61
CA ILE A 115 -2.41 11.07 -11.51
C ILE A 115 -3.37 10.58 -12.60
N SER A 116 -4.50 11.29 -12.83
CA SER A 116 -5.49 10.86 -13.83
C SER A 116 -4.92 10.82 -15.25
N LEU A 117 -4.10 11.80 -15.63
CA LEU A 117 -3.43 11.82 -16.93
C LEU A 117 -2.49 10.61 -17.11
N GLU A 118 -1.72 10.28 -16.08
CA GLU A 118 -0.81 9.14 -16.15
C GLU A 118 -1.57 7.82 -16.15
N VAL A 119 -2.66 7.71 -15.38
CA VAL A 119 -3.57 6.55 -15.44
C VAL A 119 -4.15 6.40 -16.84
N ASP A 120 -4.68 7.47 -17.44
CA ASP A 120 -5.23 7.42 -18.80
C ASP A 120 -4.16 7.06 -19.85
N ARG A 121 -2.90 7.43 -19.62
CA ARG A 121 -1.76 7.02 -20.47
C ARG A 121 -1.47 5.53 -20.35
N GLN A 122 -1.45 5.00 -19.12
CA GLN A 122 -1.13 3.60 -18.83
C GLN A 122 -2.26 2.64 -19.18
N SER A 123 -3.51 3.06 -19.02
CA SER A 123 -4.70 2.27 -19.39
C SER A 123 -4.79 1.91 -20.86
N LYS A 124 -3.96 2.53 -21.73
CA LYS A 124 -3.79 2.13 -23.13
C LYS A 124 -3.06 0.80 -23.30
N LEU A 125 -2.27 0.40 -22.29
CA LEU A 125 -1.52 -0.86 -22.27
C LEU A 125 -2.31 -1.92 -21.52
N ASP A 126 -2.62 -1.65 -20.25
CA ASP A 126 -3.45 -2.47 -19.37
C ASP A 126 -3.94 -1.60 -18.21
N LYS A 127 -4.96 -2.06 -17.49
CA LYS A 127 -5.50 -1.39 -16.30
C LYS A 127 -4.40 -1.25 -15.24
N PRO A 128 -4.04 -0.03 -14.83
CA PRO A 128 -2.93 0.18 -13.92
C PRO A 128 -3.28 -0.14 -12.46
N ASN A 129 -2.25 -0.50 -11.70
CA ASN A 129 -2.25 -0.45 -10.24
C ASN A 129 -1.70 0.92 -9.80
N VAL A 130 -2.51 1.69 -9.05
CA VAL A 130 -2.17 3.05 -8.62
C VAL A 130 -1.93 3.06 -7.12
N PHE A 131 -0.74 3.50 -6.73
CA PHE A 131 -0.32 3.65 -5.34
C PHE A 131 -0.28 5.14 -5.00
N ILE A 132 -0.96 5.54 -3.93
CA ILE A 132 -0.91 6.92 -3.43
C ILE A 132 -0.52 6.87 -1.96
N GLU A 133 0.67 7.38 -1.67
CA GLU A 133 1.25 7.44 -0.33
C GLU A 133 1.00 8.80 0.32
N ASN A 134 0.44 8.73 1.53
CA ASN A 134 -0.02 9.82 2.37
C ASN A 134 -0.96 10.83 1.69
N PRO A 135 -2.05 10.38 1.03
CA PRO A 135 -3.05 11.28 0.45
C PRO A 135 -3.69 12.23 1.49
N GLU A 136 -3.71 11.84 2.77
CA GLU A 136 -4.18 12.68 3.88
C GLU A 136 -3.47 14.04 3.97
N PHE A 137 -2.21 14.15 3.50
CA PHE A 137 -1.48 15.41 3.54
C PHE A 137 -2.14 16.50 2.70
N LEU A 138 -2.91 16.13 1.67
CA LEU A 138 -3.69 17.09 0.88
C LEU A 138 -4.71 17.86 1.74
N LEU A 139 -5.24 17.24 2.80
CA LEU A 139 -6.19 17.88 3.72
C LEU A 139 -5.55 19.01 4.55
N PHE A 140 -4.22 18.99 4.68
CA PHE A 140 -3.46 19.95 5.48
C PHE A 140 -2.64 20.92 4.61
N LEU A 141 -2.36 20.55 3.36
CA LEU A 141 -1.62 21.36 2.39
C LEU A 141 -2.53 22.19 1.48
N THR A 142 -3.84 21.93 1.48
CA THR A 142 -4.83 22.57 0.61
C THR A 142 -6.16 22.73 1.34
N ASP A 143 -7.10 23.48 0.75
CA ASP A 143 -8.47 23.64 1.26
C ASP A 143 -9.42 22.49 0.87
N ILE A 144 -8.89 21.33 0.46
CA ILE A 144 -9.72 20.19 0.06
C ILE A 144 -10.40 19.57 1.29
N THR A 145 -11.71 19.36 1.22
CA THR A 145 -12.45 18.67 2.27
C THR A 145 -12.25 17.15 2.19
N VAL A 146 -12.42 16.45 3.31
CA VAL A 146 -12.39 14.98 3.37
C VAL A 146 -13.29 14.35 2.31
N ASP A 147 -14.54 14.83 2.19
CA ASP A 147 -15.49 14.26 1.22
C ASP A 147 -15.09 14.54 -0.23
N LYS A 148 -14.48 15.70 -0.51
CA LYS A 148 -13.98 16.02 -1.85
C LYS A 148 -12.79 15.14 -2.23
N LEU A 149 -11.85 14.94 -1.30
CA LEU A 149 -10.70 14.04 -1.50
C LEU A 149 -11.18 12.60 -1.76
N LEU A 150 -12.09 12.08 -0.92
CA LEU A 150 -12.66 10.75 -1.10
C LEU A 150 -13.43 10.61 -2.41
N ALA A 151 -14.15 11.64 -2.86
CA ALA A 151 -14.84 11.64 -4.14
C ALA A 151 -13.85 11.57 -5.32
N GLN A 152 -12.73 12.29 -5.24
CA GLN A 152 -11.66 12.23 -6.25
C GLN A 152 -10.97 10.86 -6.29
N LEU A 153 -10.64 10.30 -5.11
CA LEU A 153 -10.07 8.95 -5.00
C LEU A 153 -11.03 7.89 -5.55
N ARG A 154 -12.33 7.99 -5.26
CA ARG A 154 -13.36 7.11 -5.83
C ARG A 154 -13.42 7.22 -7.35
N LYS A 155 -13.39 8.45 -7.89
CA LYS A 155 -13.39 8.69 -9.34
C LYS A 155 -12.14 8.11 -10.01
N LEU A 156 -11.01 8.14 -9.33
CA LEU A 156 -9.78 7.50 -9.81
C LEU A 156 -9.93 5.97 -9.81
N ASN A 157 -10.46 5.41 -8.72
CA ASN A 157 -10.65 3.97 -8.57
C ASN A 157 -11.62 3.37 -9.60
N THR A 158 -12.45 4.15 -10.30
CA THR A 158 -13.25 3.59 -11.41
C THR A 158 -12.41 3.17 -12.62
N LYS A 159 -11.15 3.61 -12.70
CA LYS A 159 -10.24 3.39 -13.84
C LYS A 159 -9.06 2.47 -13.51
N CYS A 160 -8.85 2.13 -12.25
CA CYS A 160 -7.66 1.44 -11.78
C CYS A 160 -7.92 0.70 -10.46
N ASN A 161 -7.05 -0.27 -10.16
CA ASN A 161 -6.94 -0.74 -8.78
C ASN A 161 -6.17 0.30 -7.97
N LEU A 162 -6.65 0.64 -6.79
CA LEU A 162 -6.13 1.73 -5.97
C LEU A 162 -5.54 1.18 -4.67
N TYR A 163 -4.34 1.61 -4.33
CA TYR A 163 -3.61 1.28 -3.11
C TYR A 163 -3.30 2.58 -2.38
N LEU A 164 -3.99 2.82 -1.27
CA LEU A 164 -3.86 4.04 -0.48
C LEU A 164 -3.03 3.72 0.76
N ILE A 165 -1.88 4.37 0.88
CA ILE A 165 -0.93 4.13 1.96
C ILE A 165 -1.01 5.29 2.93
N SER A 166 -1.44 5.06 4.17
CA SER A 166 -1.67 6.13 5.14
C SER A 166 -1.17 5.75 6.53
N SER A 167 -0.76 6.76 7.31
CA SER A 167 -0.35 6.53 8.69
C SER A 167 -1.57 6.26 9.58
N SER A 168 -1.45 5.25 10.46
CA SER A 168 -2.40 4.92 11.52
C SER A 168 -1.77 5.09 12.91
N ASP A 169 -0.89 6.09 13.08
CA ASP A 169 -0.34 6.43 14.39
C ASP A 169 -1.46 6.85 15.35
N GLU A 170 -1.41 6.37 16.60
CA GLU A 170 -2.45 6.62 17.61
C GLU A 170 -2.78 8.11 17.78
N SER A 171 -1.75 8.96 17.81
CA SER A 171 -1.91 10.41 18.00
C SER A 171 -2.68 11.11 16.88
N LEU A 172 -2.84 10.46 15.72
CA LEU A 172 -3.61 10.97 14.58
C LEU A 172 -5.03 10.39 14.54
N MET A 173 -5.37 9.49 15.47
CA MET A 173 -6.66 8.80 15.55
C MET A 173 -7.50 9.26 16.75
N GLU A 174 -6.96 10.16 17.59
CA GLU A 174 -7.66 10.71 18.74
C GLU A 174 -8.63 11.80 18.30
N TYR A 175 -9.93 11.56 18.54
CA TYR A 175 -10.96 12.57 18.29
C TYR A 175 -10.90 13.64 19.37
N SER A 176 -10.94 14.90 18.96
CA SER A 176 -11.20 16.03 19.85
C SER A 176 -12.60 16.60 19.63
N ASP A 177 -13.06 17.44 20.55
CA ASP A 177 -14.33 18.14 20.43
C ASP A 177 -14.35 19.17 19.28
N SER A 178 -13.17 19.51 18.74
CA SER A 178 -13.03 20.40 17.59
C SER A 178 -13.10 19.61 16.28
N PRO A 179 -14.07 19.91 15.40
CA PRO A 179 -14.19 19.22 14.11
C PRO A 179 -13.04 19.52 13.15
N ASP A 180 -12.38 20.67 13.32
CA ASP A 180 -11.27 21.14 12.48
C ASP A 180 -9.88 20.76 13.04
N ASP A 181 -9.85 20.02 14.16
CA ASP A 181 -8.61 19.51 14.70
C ASP A 181 -7.97 18.47 13.75
N LEU A 182 -6.64 18.50 13.67
CA LEU A 182 -5.87 17.69 12.73
C LEU A 182 -6.13 16.19 12.91
N ALA A 183 -6.17 15.73 14.17
CA ALA A 183 -6.42 14.33 14.47
C ALA A 183 -7.87 13.95 14.17
N THR A 184 -8.84 14.81 14.50
CA THR A 184 -10.25 14.61 14.12
C THR A 184 -10.44 14.51 12.59
N VAL A 185 -9.80 15.39 11.82
CA VAL A 185 -9.86 15.39 10.34
C VAL A 185 -9.22 14.13 9.76
N HIS A 186 -8.04 13.75 10.25
CA HIS A 186 -7.33 12.54 9.82
C HIS A 186 -8.11 11.26 10.15
N ALA A 187 -8.57 11.13 11.39
CA ALA A 187 -9.39 10.01 11.85
C ALA A 187 -10.69 9.89 11.04
N THR A 188 -11.32 11.02 10.73
CA THR A 188 -12.52 11.08 9.88
C THR A 188 -12.21 10.60 8.47
N PHE A 189 -11.10 11.05 7.88
CA PHE A 189 -10.66 10.60 6.56
C PHE A 189 -10.41 9.09 6.53
N LEU A 190 -9.61 8.56 7.46
CA LEU A 190 -9.28 7.14 7.50
C LEU A 190 -10.49 6.25 7.77
N THR A 191 -11.35 6.65 8.70
CA THR A 191 -12.58 5.90 9.00
C THR A 191 -13.46 5.82 7.75
N LYS A 192 -13.74 6.97 7.13
CA LYS A 192 -14.50 7.02 5.87
C LYS A 192 -13.80 6.21 4.77
N LEU A 193 -12.48 6.26 4.68
CA LEU A 193 -11.74 5.52 3.67
C LEU A 193 -11.82 3.99 3.88
N ALA A 194 -11.67 3.51 5.11
CA ALA A 194 -11.79 2.09 5.46
C ALA A 194 -13.14 1.51 5.00
N HIS A 195 -14.23 2.26 5.17
CA HIS A 195 -15.58 1.90 4.66
C HIS A 195 -15.70 1.78 3.13
N ARG A 196 -14.68 2.20 2.37
CA ARG A 196 -14.64 2.15 0.90
C ARG A 196 -13.60 1.16 0.36
N THR A 197 -12.95 0.39 1.24
CA THR A 197 -11.86 -0.51 0.88
C THR A 197 -12.33 -1.96 0.87
N SER A 198 -11.75 -2.78 -0.01
CA SER A 198 -12.00 -4.22 -0.08
C SER A 198 -10.91 -5.06 0.60
N LEU A 199 -9.72 -4.48 0.79
CA LEU A 199 -8.57 -5.12 1.44
C LEU A 199 -7.88 -4.12 2.36
N ILE A 200 -7.48 -4.57 3.55
CA ILE A 200 -6.66 -3.80 4.49
C ILE A 200 -5.38 -4.58 4.77
N LEU A 201 -4.24 -3.93 4.55
CA LEU A 201 -2.91 -4.40 4.96
C LEU A 201 -2.43 -3.49 6.08
N SER A 202 -2.06 -4.02 7.26
CA SER A 202 -1.64 -3.19 8.39
C SER A 202 -0.26 -3.62 8.90
N LEU A 203 0.69 -2.69 8.88
CA LEU A 203 2.00 -2.83 9.50
C LEU A 203 1.98 -2.20 10.89
N ARG A 204 2.35 -2.99 11.89
CA ARG A 204 2.38 -2.55 13.29
C ARG A 204 3.68 -2.96 13.97
N PRO A 205 4.22 -2.16 14.90
CA PRO A 205 5.27 -2.64 15.78
C PRO A 205 4.73 -3.76 16.67
N LEU A 206 5.62 -4.59 17.19
CA LEU A 206 5.23 -5.58 18.18
C LEU A 206 4.68 -4.89 19.43
N ARG A 207 3.61 -5.47 20.00
CA ARG A 207 2.98 -4.94 21.22
C ARG A 207 3.93 -4.93 22.43
N THR A 208 4.91 -5.83 22.46
CA THR A 208 5.88 -5.99 23.54
C THR A 208 7.10 -5.08 23.41
N GLY A 209 7.16 -4.22 22.38
CA GLY A 209 8.30 -3.35 22.11
C GLY A 209 9.24 -3.92 21.04
N ARG A 210 10.52 -3.54 21.08
CA ARG A 210 11.48 -3.89 20.03
C ARG A 210 12.13 -5.25 20.29
N ALA A 211 12.22 -6.08 19.26
CA ALA A 211 13.02 -7.31 19.25
C ALA A 211 14.17 -7.19 18.23
N GLU A 212 15.27 -7.92 18.44
CA GLU A 212 16.38 -7.96 17.47
C GLU A 212 16.05 -8.81 16.24
N ASP A 213 15.20 -9.81 16.42
CA ASP A 213 14.92 -10.87 15.47
C ASP A 213 13.55 -10.72 14.79
N VAL A 214 12.77 -9.71 15.17
CA VAL A 214 11.49 -9.33 14.54
C VAL A 214 11.34 -7.81 14.51
N THR A 215 11.01 -7.26 13.33
CA THR A 215 10.78 -5.82 13.14
C THR A 215 9.36 -5.41 13.49
N GLY A 216 8.37 -6.22 13.10
CA GLY A 216 6.96 -5.92 13.37
C GLY A 216 6.02 -7.01 12.87
N GLU A 217 4.75 -6.64 12.81
CA GLU A 217 3.62 -7.48 12.39
C GLU A 217 3.00 -6.92 11.11
N LEU A 218 2.67 -7.80 10.16
CA LEU A 218 1.83 -7.51 9.00
C LEU A 218 0.51 -8.29 9.15
N THR A 219 -0.61 -7.58 9.23
CA THR A 219 -1.96 -8.15 9.20
C THR A 219 -2.58 -7.95 7.83
N ILE A 220 -3.18 -9.01 7.29
CA ILE A 220 -4.03 -9.00 6.11
C ILE A 220 -5.47 -9.19 6.60
N GLY A 221 -6.32 -8.21 6.33
CA GLY A 221 -7.74 -8.24 6.71
C GLY A 221 -8.64 -7.88 5.53
N ARG A 222 -9.89 -8.36 5.57
CA ARG A 222 -10.91 -7.91 4.63
C ARG A 222 -11.26 -6.44 4.90
N GLY A 223 -11.48 -5.71 3.81
CA GLY A 223 -12.13 -4.41 3.89
C GLY A 223 -13.64 -4.55 4.09
N LEU A 224 -14.34 -3.42 4.12
CA LEU A 224 -15.78 -3.34 4.34
C LEU A 224 -16.59 -3.41 3.05
N ILE A 225 -15.93 -3.25 1.90
CA ILE A 225 -16.50 -3.51 0.58
C ILE A 225 -16.18 -4.95 0.17
N GLY A 226 -17.18 -5.65 -0.37
CA GLY A 226 -17.01 -7.02 -0.85
C GLY A 226 -15.89 -7.13 -1.91
N SER A 227 -15.10 -8.19 -1.80
CA SER A 227 -14.07 -8.56 -2.78
C SER A 227 -14.57 -9.77 -3.58
N PRO A 228 -14.52 -9.75 -4.93
CA PRO A 228 -14.87 -10.92 -5.75
C PRO A 228 -13.98 -12.12 -5.48
N LYS A 229 -12.69 -11.86 -5.21
CA LYS A 229 -11.74 -12.89 -4.78
C LYS A 229 -11.74 -13.03 -3.27
N LYS A 230 -11.70 -14.26 -2.78
CA LYS A 230 -11.59 -14.55 -1.35
C LYS A 230 -10.21 -14.12 -0.83
N ILE A 231 -10.22 -13.20 0.13
CA ILE A 231 -9.04 -12.73 0.85
C ILE A 231 -8.73 -13.74 1.96
N VAL A 232 -7.45 -14.10 2.08
CA VAL A 232 -6.93 -14.97 3.13
C VAL A 232 -6.45 -14.09 4.29
N GLU A 233 -7.33 -13.88 5.26
CA GLU A 233 -7.01 -13.10 6.46
C GLU A 233 -5.92 -13.81 7.27
N ARG A 234 -4.88 -13.07 7.64
CA ARG A 234 -3.66 -13.67 8.20
C ARG A 234 -2.77 -12.64 8.89
N GLU A 235 -1.94 -13.12 9.81
CA GLU A 235 -0.90 -12.33 10.46
C GLU A 235 0.48 -12.93 10.18
N TYR A 236 1.44 -12.06 9.88
CA TYR A 236 2.85 -12.40 9.73
C TYR A 236 3.68 -11.58 10.71
N LEU A 237 4.70 -12.21 11.28
CA LEU A 237 5.87 -11.49 11.78
C LEU A 237 6.79 -11.20 10.61
N TYR A 238 7.39 -10.01 10.56
CA TYR A 238 8.39 -9.68 9.55
C TYR A 238 9.68 -9.16 10.17
N LEU A 239 10.79 -9.50 9.52
CA LEU A 239 12.13 -9.04 9.86
C LEU A 239 12.76 -8.36 8.66
N ILE A 240 13.20 -7.11 8.84
CA ILE A 240 14.04 -6.39 7.90
C ILE A 240 15.48 -6.48 8.42
N ASN A 241 16.37 -7.14 7.67
CA ASN A 241 17.78 -7.22 8.06
C ASN A 241 18.57 -5.95 7.65
N LYS A 242 19.83 -5.88 8.06
CA LYS A 242 20.72 -4.73 7.78
C LYS A 242 20.93 -4.51 6.28
N GLU A 243 20.85 -5.58 5.49
CA GLU A 243 20.95 -5.56 4.04
C GLU A 243 19.67 -5.07 3.35
N GLY A 244 18.57 -4.90 4.09
CA GLY A 244 17.27 -4.46 3.59
C GLY A 244 16.43 -5.58 2.95
N THR A 245 16.81 -6.84 3.12
CA THR A 245 15.98 -7.99 2.75
C THR A 245 14.91 -8.23 3.81
N VAL A 246 13.74 -8.68 3.38
CA VAL A 246 12.60 -8.92 4.24
C VAL A 246 12.28 -10.40 4.28
N LYS A 247 12.02 -10.92 5.48
CA LYS A 247 11.52 -12.28 5.71
C LYS A 247 10.20 -12.21 6.44
N LEU A 248 9.25 -13.06 6.05
CA LEU A 248 7.97 -13.24 6.73
C LEU A 248 7.96 -14.58 7.45
N PHE A 249 7.29 -14.62 8.60
CA PHE A 249 7.05 -15.81 9.41
C PHE A 249 5.60 -15.79 9.85
N TYR A 250 4.98 -16.95 10.09
CA TYR A 250 3.68 -16.94 10.77
C TYR A 250 3.86 -16.50 12.22
N ARG A 251 2.87 -15.78 12.72
CA ARG A 251 2.74 -15.48 14.14
C ARG A 251 2.31 -16.72 14.92
#